data_AF-A0A0F3REF0-F1
#
_entry.id   AF-A0A0F3REF0-F1
#
_cell.length_a   1.000
_cell.length_b   1.000
_cell.length_c   1.000
_cell.angle_alpha   90.00
_cell.angle_beta   90.00
_cell.angle_gamma   90.00
#
_symmetry.space_group_name_H-M   'P 1'
#
loop_
_entity.id
_entity.type
_entity.pdbx_description
1 polymer ?
#
loop_
_entity_poly.entity_id
_entity_poly.type
_entity_poly.pdbx_seq_one_letter_code
_entity_poly.pdbx_strand_id
1 'polypeptide(L)'
;MPQLPLAVEFENSANEIAGESELMVSLEVNYTETDILPTIVQNAQGHYLIPLEYIEHFDVQEDYLKQGLVNYHDTAYINLDLLEGTKYDLNFENLDLNITFPAEKMQPQSFDALGGPMKNVDTKLISGVYLNYDVTLSPNDDINYLAGVEELNYFTENGVYSHSFLFQTEAVKSNFSKITNTTKNQNKFTRLDTNWTYENVDKMTNWWVGDNSITKVSSWSNSTRFAGIQYATNFVVRPNLVTYPLLDFRGKSELPSSIEIFSNSIPIYNAKAHMGDFDITNIPVITGRGDLIVKTQDITGKVQTITMPYYASPSLLRPGLSHFSYEAGFQRQDFTI
;
A
#
# COMPACT_ATOMS: atom_id res chain seq x y z
N MET A 1 3.62 39.25 -42.56
CA MET A 1 3.78 40.06 -41.32
C MET A 1 2.79 39.51 -40.31
N PRO A 2 3.26 39.04 -39.16
CA PRO A 2 4.01 39.84 -38.18
C PRO A 2 5.44 39.34 -37.90
N GLN A 3 6.30 40.27 -37.53
CA GLN A 3 7.66 40.12 -36.99
C GLN A 3 7.60 40.14 -35.46
N LEU A 4 8.53 39.44 -34.79
CA LEU A 4 9.28 39.80 -33.56
C LEU A 4 9.89 38.52 -32.93
N PRO A 5 11.02 38.59 -32.20
CA PRO A 5 12.25 39.36 -32.38
C PRO A 5 13.52 38.47 -32.37
N LEU A 6 14.65 39.15 -32.61
CA LEU A 6 16.03 38.68 -32.76
C LEU A 6 16.56 37.74 -31.65
N ALA A 7 17.38 36.80 -32.10
CA ALA A 7 18.33 36.08 -31.25
C ALA A 7 19.30 37.06 -30.59
N VAL A 8 19.50 36.89 -29.29
CA VAL A 8 20.56 37.56 -28.53
C VAL A 8 21.84 36.77 -28.80
N GLU A 9 22.75 37.37 -29.58
CA GLU A 9 24.14 36.93 -29.67
C GLU A 9 24.79 37.11 -28.29
N PHE A 10 25.25 36.01 -27.69
CA PHE A 10 26.19 36.08 -26.58
C PHE A 10 27.59 36.24 -27.17
N GLU A 11 28.15 37.42 -26.91
CA GLU A 11 29.47 37.85 -27.35
C GLU A 11 30.53 36.96 -26.69
N ASN A 12 31.27 36.23 -27.55
CA ASN A 12 32.40 35.39 -27.18
C ASN A 12 33.57 36.30 -26.77
N SER A 13 33.68 36.64 -25.49
CA SER A 13 34.93 37.18 -24.96
C SER A 13 35.85 36.02 -24.58
N ALA A 14 36.64 35.61 -25.57
CA ALA A 14 37.83 34.80 -25.38
C ALA A 14 38.74 35.47 -24.35
N ASN A 15 38.90 34.80 -23.21
CA ASN A 15 39.97 35.06 -22.27
C ASN A 15 40.63 33.71 -21.98
N GLU A 16 41.37 33.19 -22.96
CA GLU A 16 42.34 32.13 -22.75
C GLU A 16 43.38 32.65 -21.74
N ILE A 17 43.35 32.12 -20.52
CA ILE A 17 44.42 32.29 -19.55
C ILE A 17 44.85 30.89 -19.11
N ALA A 18 46.09 30.57 -19.46
CA ALA A 18 46.81 29.34 -19.14
C ALA A 18 46.69 28.92 -17.66
N GLY A 19 46.42 27.63 -17.45
CA GLY A 19 46.43 27.00 -16.12
C GLY A 19 45.43 25.86 -15.93
N GLU A 20 44.94 25.24 -17.00
CA GLU A 20 43.91 24.21 -16.92
C GLU A 20 44.56 22.84 -16.75
N SER A 21 44.15 22.14 -15.70
CA SER A 21 44.52 20.75 -15.48
C SER A 21 43.26 19.91 -15.32
N GLU A 22 43.21 18.82 -16.08
CA GLU A 22 42.18 17.80 -15.99
C GLU A 22 42.71 16.64 -15.16
N LEU A 23 41.94 16.20 -14.20
CA LEU A 23 42.30 15.11 -13.29
C LEU A 23 41.12 14.14 -13.21
N MET A 24 41.40 12.86 -13.44
CA MET A 24 40.43 11.81 -13.18
C MET A 24 40.62 11.36 -11.73
N VAL A 25 39.54 11.38 -10.95
CA VAL A 25 39.57 11.12 -9.50
C VAL A 25 38.54 10.06 -9.13
N SER A 26 38.76 9.33 -8.04
CA SER A 26 37.70 8.59 -7.36
C SER A 26 36.78 9.57 -6.63
N LEU A 27 35.50 9.23 -6.49
CA LEU A 27 34.50 10.10 -5.87
C LEU A 27 33.86 9.45 -4.65
N GLU A 28 33.98 10.11 -3.52
CA GLU A 28 33.22 9.83 -2.30
C GLU A 28 32.29 11.00 -2.01
N VAL A 29 30.99 10.73 -1.85
CA VAL A 29 30.01 11.78 -1.51
C VAL A 29 29.27 11.38 -0.24
N ASN A 30 29.27 12.27 0.75
CA ASN A 30 28.58 12.10 2.03
C ASN A 30 28.86 10.73 2.69
N TYR A 31 30.14 10.36 2.77
CA TYR A 31 30.62 9.10 3.37
C TYR A 31 30.19 7.83 2.61
N THR A 32 29.84 7.98 1.33
CA THR A 32 29.48 6.88 0.43
C THR A 32 30.52 6.79 -0.68
N GLU A 33 31.32 5.73 -0.66
CA GLU A 33 32.24 5.40 -1.76
C GLU A 33 31.45 5.06 -3.02
N THR A 34 31.94 5.52 -4.17
CA THR A 34 31.32 5.21 -5.46
C THR A 34 32.32 4.66 -6.46
N ASP A 35 31.84 3.87 -7.40
CA ASP A 35 32.62 3.40 -8.55
C ASP A 35 32.72 4.46 -9.67
N ILE A 36 32.31 5.70 -9.40
CA ILE A 36 32.29 6.80 -10.37
C ILE A 36 33.68 7.45 -10.39
N LEU A 37 34.21 7.63 -11.60
CA LEU A 37 35.51 8.26 -11.82
C LEU A 37 35.36 9.56 -12.64
N PRO A 38 34.93 10.67 -12.02
CA PRO A 38 34.76 11.94 -12.73
C PRO A 38 36.11 12.51 -13.21
N THR A 39 36.10 13.16 -14.37
CA THR A 39 37.17 14.06 -14.79
C THR A 39 36.86 15.47 -14.30
N ILE A 40 37.58 15.93 -13.28
CA ILE A 40 37.45 17.29 -12.74
C ILE A 40 38.37 18.25 -13.49
N VAL A 41 37.94 19.50 -13.60
CA VAL A 41 38.70 20.59 -14.23
C VAL A 41 39.08 21.59 -13.16
N GLN A 42 40.35 21.94 -13.06
CA GLN A 42 40.78 23.10 -12.30
C GLN A 42 40.78 24.34 -13.20
N ASN A 43 39.96 25.33 -12.85
CA ASN A 43 39.90 26.57 -13.63
C ASN A 43 41.12 27.48 -13.34
N ALA A 44 41.29 28.55 -14.13
CA ALA A 44 42.40 29.50 -13.97
C ALA A 44 42.43 30.25 -12.61
N GLN A 45 41.36 30.16 -11.82
CA GLN A 45 41.26 30.72 -10.47
C GLN A 45 41.62 29.70 -9.38
N GLY A 46 41.90 28.45 -9.76
CA GLY A 46 42.23 27.35 -8.86
C GLY A 46 41.03 26.59 -8.31
N HIS A 47 39.79 26.94 -8.71
CA HIS A 47 38.57 26.27 -8.28
C HIS A 47 38.36 24.96 -9.05
N TYR A 48 37.87 23.94 -8.36
CA TYR A 48 37.54 22.65 -8.98
C TYR A 48 36.11 22.63 -9.48
N LEU A 49 35.98 22.21 -10.74
CA LEU A 49 34.72 22.04 -11.44
C LEU A 49 34.51 20.55 -11.69
N ILE A 50 33.35 20.05 -11.28
CA ILE A 50 32.94 18.65 -11.47
C ILE A 50 31.71 18.62 -12.39
N PRO A 51 31.70 17.77 -13.45
CA PRO A 51 30.54 17.68 -14.33
C PRO A 51 29.26 17.35 -13.58
N LEU A 52 28.16 18.04 -13.92
CA LEU A 52 26.87 17.89 -13.24
C LEU A 52 26.33 16.45 -13.30
N GLU A 53 26.58 15.74 -14.41
CA GLU A 53 26.16 14.34 -14.62
C GLU A 53 26.67 13.39 -13.52
N TYR A 54 27.81 13.70 -12.90
CA TYR A 54 28.36 12.89 -11.83
C TYR A 54 27.77 13.22 -10.46
N ILE A 55 27.17 14.41 -10.27
CA ILE A 55 26.59 14.80 -8.97
C ILE A 55 25.08 14.57 -8.90
N GLU A 56 24.36 14.66 -10.03
CA GLU A 56 22.89 14.61 -10.05
C GLU A 56 22.29 13.33 -9.46
N HIS A 57 23.07 12.26 -9.37
CA HIS A 57 22.67 10.96 -8.83
C HIS A 57 22.70 10.87 -7.30
N PHE A 58 23.25 11.86 -6.59
CA PHE A 58 23.45 11.81 -5.13
C PHE A 58 22.32 12.41 -4.31
N ASP A 59 21.09 12.46 -4.85
CA ASP A 59 19.90 12.94 -4.14
C ASP A 59 20.12 14.33 -3.48
N VAL A 60 20.85 15.24 -4.13
CA VAL A 60 21.02 16.63 -3.67
C VAL A 60 19.87 17.48 -4.23
N GLN A 61 19.41 18.48 -3.48
CA GLN A 61 18.37 19.41 -3.93
C GLN A 61 18.79 20.15 -5.20
N GLU A 62 17.98 20.06 -6.25
CA GLU A 62 18.28 20.70 -7.55
C GLU A 62 18.51 22.21 -7.41
N ASP A 63 17.70 22.89 -6.59
CA ASP A 63 17.80 24.34 -6.38
C ASP A 63 19.07 24.74 -5.61
N TYR A 64 19.69 23.81 -4.88
CA TYR A 64 20.99 24.00 -4.27
C TYR A 64 22.10 23.83 -5.30
N LEU A 65 22.07 22.75 -6.10
CA LEU A 65 23.05 22.52 -7.16
C LEU A 65 23.09 23.66 -8.20
N LYS A 66 21.93 24.24 -8.54
CA LYS A 66 21.84 25.39 -9.46
C LYS A 66 22.68 26.61 -9.03
N GLN A 67 22.99 26.76 -7.74
CA GLN A 67 23.79 27.87 -7.22
C GLN A 67 25.27 27.76 -7.63
N GLY A 68 25.76 26.53 -7.80
CA GLY A 68 27.12 26.25 -8.24
C GLY A 68 27.24 25.98 -9.73
N LEU A 69 26.16 26.10 -10.50
CA LEU A 69 26.14 25.72 -11.92
C LEU A 69 26.96 26.71 -12.77
N VAL A 70 27.94 26.17 -13.49
CA VAL A 70 28.81 26.91 -14.42
C VAL A 70 28.86 26.15 -15.74
N ASN A 71 28.62 26.83 -16.86
CA ASN A 71 28.80 26.23 -18.17
C ASN A 71 30.24 26.43 -18.64
N TYR A 72 30.89 25.34 -19.03
CA TYR A 72 32.25 25.33 -19.54
C TYR A 72 32.32 24.43 -20.77
N HIS A 73 32.77 24.98 -21.91
CA HIS A 73 32.86 24.26 -23.20
C HIS A 73 31.57 23.46 -23.55
N ASP A 74 30.41 24.11 -23.50
CA ASP A 74 29.08 23.52 -23.75
C ASP A 74 28.68 22.37 -22.81
N THR A 75 29.41 22.16 -21.71
CA THR A 75 29.13 21.16 -20.68
C THR A 75 28.81 21.86 -19.36
N ALA A 76 27.84 21.33 -18.62
CA ALA A 76 27.43 21.87 -17.34
C ALA A 76 28.30 21.29 -16.20
N TYR A 77 28.93 22.16 -15.44
CA TYR A 77 29.75 21.84 -14.27
C TYR A 77 29.16 22.44 -13.00
N ILE A 78 29.56 21.87 -11.87
CA ILE A 78 29.31 22.40 -10.55
C ILE A 78 30.63 22.88 -9.95
N ASN A 79 30.67 24.16 -9.60
CA ASN A 79 31.72 24.74 -8.79
C ASN A 79 31.37 24.53 -7.31
N LEU A 80 32.17 23.70 -6.63
CA LEU A 80 31.96 23.33 -5.23
C LEU A 80 32.16 24.51 -4.27
N ASP A 81 32.98 25.51 -4.62
CA ASP A 81 33.24 26.68 -3.78
C ASP A 81 32.04 27.64 -3.70
N LEU A 82 31.13 27.58 -4.69
CA LEU A 82 29.91 28.40 -4.71
C LEU A 82 28.78 27.80 -3.87
N LEU A 83 28.90 26.53 -3.46
CA LEU A 83 27.87 25.84 -2.69
C LEU A 83 28.08 26.07 -1.19
N GLU A 84 27.31 26.99 -0.61
CA GLU A 84 27.43 27.36 0.81
C GLU A 84 27.30 26.15 1.73
N GLY A 85 28.33 25.90 2.55
CA GLY A 85 28.37 24.81 3.53
C GLY A 85 28.86 23.47 2.97
N THR A 86 29.07 23.35 1.66
CA THR A 86 29.73 22.19 1.07
C THR A 86 31.21 22.19 1.46
N LYS A 87 31.72 21.02 1.86
CA LYS A 87 33.14 20.79 2.13
C LYS A 87 33.65 19.80 1.11
N TYR A 88 34.87 20.00 0.64
CA TYR A 88 35.54 19.00 -0.18
C TYR A 88 37.02 18.92 0.18
N ASP A 89 37.61 17.75 -0.05
CA ASP A 89 39.03 17.47 0.13
C ASP A 89 39.50 16.62 -1.05
N LEU A 90 40.60 17.05 -1.69
CA LEU A 90 41.20 16.36 -2.83
C LEU A 90 42.58 15.84 -2.43
N ASN A 91 42.71 14.52 -2.36
CA ASN A 91 43.98 13.86 -2.11
C ASN A 91 44.67 13.54 -3.44
N PHE A 92 45.69 14.34 -3.79
CA PHE A 92 46.46 14.15 -5.03
C PHE A 92 47.31 12.89 -5.07
N GLU A 93 47.69 12.31 -3.93
CA GLU A 93 48.51 11.09 -3.91
C GLU A 93 47.69 9.87 -4.34
N ASN A 94 46.41 9.84 -3.96
CA ASN A 94 45.49 8.75 -4.28
C ASN A 94 44.51 9.08 -5.41
N LEU A 95 44.43 10.35 -5.80
CA LEU A 95 43.40 10.90 -6.70
C LEU A 95 41.99 10.68 -6.15
N ASP A 96 41.78 10.94 -4.87
CA ASP A 96 40.48 10.78 -4.20
C ASP A 96 39.85 12.16 -3.93
N LEU A 97 38.61 12.37 -4.40
CA LEU A 97 37.82 13.55 -4.13
C LEU A 97 36.68 13.21 -3.16
N ASN A 98 36.76 13.75 -1.95
CA ASN A 98 35.74 13.60 -0.93
C ASN A 98 34.87 14.85 -0.90
N ILE A 99 33.56 14.71 -1.08
CA ILE A 99 32.60 15.81 -1.02
C ILE A 99 31.61 15.55 0.11
N THR A 100 31.37 16.55 0.94
CA THR A 100 30.31 16.53 1.95
C THR A 100 29.37 17.70 1.74
N PHE A 101 28.17 17.40 1.26
CA PHE A 101 27.06 18.34 1.18
C PHE A 101 26.37 18.49 2.54
N PRO A 102 25.79 19.65 2.87
CA PRO A 102 24.98 19.79 4.08
C PRO A 102 23.74 18.89 4.05
N ALA A 103 23.43 18.21 5.15
CA ALA A 103 22.24 17.34 5.26
C ALA A 103 20.93 18.03 4.85
N GLU A 104 20.79 19.33 5.14
CA GLU A 104 19.60 20.13 4.82
C GLU A 104 19.39 20.38 3.33
N LYS A 105 20.45 20.16 2.53
CA LYS A 105 20.44 20.31 1.08
C LYS A 105 20.28 18.98 0.36
N MET A 106 20.11 17.89 1.09
CA MET A 106 19.75 16.59 0.54
C MET A 106 18.25 16.51 0.27
N GLN A 107 17.85 15.71 -0.70
CA GLN A 107 16.47 15.37 -0.97
C GLN A 107 15.94 14.47 0.17
N PRO A 108 14.69 14.66 0.62
CA PRO A 108 14.08 13.77 1.59
C PRO A 108 13.97 12.33 1.08
N GLN A 109 14.31 11.36 1.92
CA GLN A 109 14.24 9.94 1.61
C GLN A 109 12.97 9.31 2.17
N SER A 110 12.18 8.64 1.33
CA SER A 110 10.94 7.96 1.75
C SER A 110 11.08 6.44 1.69
N PHE A 111 10.78 5.78 2.80
CA PHE A 111 10.76 4.34 2.95
C PHE A 111 9.34 3.84 3.21
N ASP A 112 8.83 2.93 2.38
CA ASP A 112 7.53 2.27 2.62
C ASP A 112 7.76 0.93 3.33
N ALA A 113 7.33 0.84 4.59
CA ALA A 113 7.52 -0.37 5.40
C ALA A 113 6.67 -1.57 4.94
N LEU A 114 5.64 -1.35 4.11
CA LEU A 114 4.85 -2.43 3.49
C LEU A 114 5.33 -2.84 2.09
N GLY A 115 6.34 -2.17 1.54
CA GLY A 115 6.92 -2.53 0.24
C GLY A 115 6.17 -1.98 -0.98
N GLY A 116 5.44 -0.87 -0.83
CA GLY A 116 4.79 -0.18 -1.93
C GLY A 116 3.39 -0.69 -2.27
N PRO A 117 2.69 -0.02 -3.19
CA PRO A 117 1.38 -0.47 -3.65
C PRO A 117 1.52 -1.82 -4.37
N MET A 118 0.98 -2.89 -3.77
CA MET A 118 0.92 -4.20 -4.40
C MET A 118 0.17 -4.11 -5.73
N LYS A 119 0.76 -4.65 -6.79
CA LYS A 119 0.23 -4.62 -8.16
C LYS A 119 -1.18 -5.24 -8.19
N ASN A 120 -2.14 -4.53 -8.77
CA ASN A 120 -3.48 -5.08 -8.99
C ASN A 120 -3.35 -6.36 -9.82
N VAL A 121 -3.86 -7.46 -9.28
CA VAL A 121 -3.97 -8.71 -10.03
C VAL A 121 -5.16 -8.56 -10.97
N ASP A 122 -4.88 -8.56 -12.27
CA ASP A 122 -5.92 -8.56 -13.30
C ASP A 122 -6.59 -9.94 -13.30
N THR A 123 -7.74 -10.05 -12.64
CA THR A 123 -8.55 -11.27 -12.62
C THR A 123 -9.52 -11.25 -13.79
N LYS A 124 -9.31 -12.16 -14.73
CA LYS A 124 -10.25 -12.36 -15.83
C LYS A 124 -11.55 -12.94 -15.29
N LEU A 125 -12.64 -12.16 -15.33
CA LEU A 125 -13.97 -12.64 -14.95
C LEU A 125 -14.44 -13.70 -15.96
N ILE A 126 -14.94 -14.82 -15.43
CA ILE A 126 -15.54 -15.91 -16.22
C ILE A 126 -17.00 -16.05 -15.82
N SER A 127 -17.83 -16.55 -16.73
CA SER A 127 -19.21 -16.89 -16.45
C SER A 127 -19.37 -18.39 -16.27
N GLY A 128 -20.27 -18.81 -15.38
CA GLY A 128 -20.50 -20.22 -15.13
C GLY A 128 -21.70 -20.47 -14.23
N VAL A 129 -22.04 -21.75 -14.10
CA VAL A 129 -23.10 -22.25 -13.23
C VAL A 129 -22.51 -23.36 -12.37
N TYR A 130 -22.85 -23.38 -11.10
CA TYR A 130 -22.61 -24.54 -10.24
C TYR A 130 -23.85 -24.82 -9.37
N LEU A 131 -23.93 -26.07 -8.92
CA LEU A 131 -25.01 -26.57 -8.08
C LEU A 131 -24.38 -27.22 -6.85
N ASN A 132 -24.70 -26.70 -5.66
CA ASN A 132 -24.38 -27.36 -4.41
C ASN A 132 -25.62 -28.13 -3.93
N TYR A 133 -25.39 -29.30 -3.33
CA TYR A 133 -26.45 -30.09 -2.73
C TYR A 133 -25.97 -30.78 -1.45
N ASP A 134 -26.85 -30.87 -0.47
CA ASP A 134 -26.67 -31.68 0.74
C ASP A 134 -27.92 -32.56 0.90
N VAL A 135 -27.73 -33.86 1.09
CA VAL A 135 -28.82 -34.80 1.31
C VAL A 135 -28.55 -35.59 2.58
N THR A 136 -29.47 -35.48 3.53
CA THR A 136 -29.41 -36.16 4.83
C THR A 136 -30.52 -37.20 4.92
N LEU A 137 -30.11 -38.44 5.21
CA LEU A 137 -31.00 -39.57 5.48
C LEU A 137 -30.86 -39.97 6.95
N SER A 138 -31.96 -39.91 7.70
CA SER A 138 -32.01 -40.33 9.10
C SER A 138 -33.10 -41.38 9.29
N PRO A 139 -32.78 -42.67 9.11
CA PRO A 139 -33.69 -43.75 9.42
C PRO A 139 -33.76 -43.95 10.94
N ASN A 140 -34.97 -43.91 11.50
CA ASN A 140 -35.24 -44.21 12.90
C ASN A 140 -36.29 -45.33 13.02
N ASP A 141 -36.45 -45.93 14.20
CA ASP A 141 -37.37 -47.06 14.40
C ASP A 141 -38.84 -46.68 14.14
N ASP A 142 -39.20 -45.43 14.39
CA ASP A 142 -40.56 -44.90 14.24
C ASP A 142 -40.74 -43.98 13.02
N ILE A 143 -39.68 -43.28 12.58
CA ILE A 143 -39.75 -42.27 11.53
C ILE A 143 -38.53 -42.41 10.62
N ASN A 144 -38.75 -42.45 9.30
CA ASN A 144 -37.68 -42.21 8.34
C ASN A 144 -37.75 -40.74 7.91
N TYR A 145 -36.66 -40.01 8.13
CA TYR A 145 -36.51 -38.62 7.70
C TYR A 145 -35.53 -38.53 6.53
N LEU A 146 -35.92 -37.83 5.48
CA LEU A 146 -35.05 -37.46 4.36
C LEU A 146 -35.17 -35.95 4.16
N ALA A 147 -34.03 -35.27 4.16
CA ALA A 147 -33.94 -33.86 3.79
C ALA A 147 -32.91 -33.65 2.70
N GLY A 148 -33.16 -32.66 1.85
CA GLY A 148 -32.25 -32.20 0.82
C GLY A 148 -32.24 -30.69 0.77
N VAL A 149 -31.05 -30.08 0.77
CA VAL A 149 -30.86 -28.66 0.44
C VAL A 149 -30.15 -28.58 -0.89
N GLU A 150 -30.62 -27.65 -1.72
CA GLU A 150 -30.03 -27.32 -3.01
C GLU A 150 -29.73 -25.82 -3.07
N GLU A 151 -28.62 -25.48 -3.73
CA GLU A 151 -28.20 -24.10 -3.98
C GLU A 151 -27.66 -23.99 -5.40
N LEU A 152 -28.43 -23.35 -6.27
CA LEU A 152 -28.06 -23.05 -7.65
C LEU A 152 -27.40 -21.67 -7.71
N ASN A 153 -26.21 -21.61 -8.28
CA ASN A 153 -25.44 -20.39 -8.45
C ASN A 153 -25.09 -20.17 -9.91
N TYR A 154 -25.41 -18.98 -10.42
CA TYR A 154 -25.01 -18.50 -11.74
C TYR A 154 -24.19 -17.23 -11.59
N PHE A 155 -22.93 -17.26 -12.01
CA PHE A 155 -22.02 -16.13 -11.89
C PHE A 155 -21.61 -15.60 -13.26
N THR A 156 -21.48 -14.28 -13.34
CA THR A 156 -21.06 -13.52 -14.52
C THR A 156 -20.17 -12.35 -14.10
N GLU A 157 -19.67 -11.57 -15.06
CA GLU A 157 -18.98 -10.32 -14.76
C GLU A 157 -19.87 -9.27 -14.06
N ASN A 158 -21.19 -9.39 -14.21
CA ASN A 158 -22.17 -8.50 -13.61
C ASN A 158 -22.68 -9.01 -12.25
N GLY A 159 -22.09 -10.07 -11.69
CA GLY A 159 -22.45 -10.56 -10.36
C GLY A 159 -22.90 -12.02 -10.32
N VAL A 160 -23.30 -12.45 -9.14
CA VAL A 160 -23.74 -13.82 -8.82
C VAL A 160 -25.21 -13.82 -8.48
N TYR A 161 -25.98 -14.63 -9.20
CA TYR A 161 -27.35 -14.97 -8.85
C TYR A 161 -27.36 -16.31 -8.12
N SER A 162 -27.98 -16.33 -6.94
CA SER A 162 -28.06 -17.51 -6.08
C SER A 162 -29.51 -17.80 -5.73
N HIS A 163 -29.90 -19.06 -5.79
CA HIS A 163 -31.24 -19.53 -5.45
C HIS A 163 -31.15 -20.83 -4.67
N SER A 164 -31.90 -20.95 -3.57
CA SER A 164 -31.82 -22.12 -2.69
C SER A 164 -33.19 -22.72 -2.32
N PHE A 165 -33.28 -24.04 -2.27
CA PHE A 165 -34.47 -24.79 -1.86
C PHE A 165 -34.17 -25.82 -0.77
N LEU A 166 -35.18 -26.11 0.07
CA LEU A 166 -35.18 -27.18 1.06
C LEU A 166 -36.35 -28.12 0.81
N PHE A 167 -36.04 -29.40 0.61
CA PHE A 167 -36.98 -30.49 0.57
C PHE A 167 -36.86 -31.33 1.84
N GLN A 168 -37.99 -31.69 2.45
CA GLN A 168 -38.07 -32.57 3.61
C GLN A 168 -39.21 -33.57 3.41
N THR A 169 -38.98 -34.83 3.73
CA THR A 169 -40.00 -35.87 3.74
C THR A 169 -39.86 -36.72 5.00
N GLU A 170 -40.99 -36.90 5.67
CA GLU A 170 -41.11 -37.72 6.88
C GLU A 170 -42.10 -38.86 6.63
N ALA A 171 -41.60 -40.09 6.74
CA ALA A 171 -42.40 -41.30 6.66
C ALA A 171 -42.45 -41.99 8.02
N VAL A 172 -43.62 -41.92 8.67
CA VAL A 172 -43.88 -42.61 9.95
C VAL A 172 -44.10 -44.10 9.71
N LYS A 173 -43.34 -44.96 10.39
CA LYS A 173 -43.52 -46.41 10.43
C LYS A 173 -44.64 -46.75 11.43
N SER A 174 -45.79 -47.23 10.95
CA SER A 174 -46.86 -47.67 11.85
C SER A 174 -46.54 -49.07 12.42
N ASN A 175 -46.19 -49.16 13.70
CA ASN A 175 -45.92 -50.44 14.37
C ASN A 175 -47.14 -51.03 15.14
N PHE A 176 -48.38 -50.63 14.84
CA PHE A 176 -49.56 -51.19 15.51
C PHE A 176 -50.63 -51.76 14.56
N SER A 177 -50.98 -53.02 14.85
CA SER A 177 -52.01 -53.89 14.27
C SER A 177 -53.31 -53.18 13.86
N LYS A 178 -53.79 -53.50 12.65
CA LYS A 178 -55.18 -53.39 12.14
C LYS A 178 -56.00 -52.19 12.65
N ILE A 179 -56.05 -51.10 11.88
CA ILE A 179 -57.26 -50.36 11.44
C ILE A 179 -56.80 -49.15 10.61
N THR A 180 -57.23 -49.12 9.34
CA THR A 180 -57.15 -48.03 8.33
C THR A 180 -55.79 -47.35 8.10
N ASN A 181 -55.14 -47.78 7.01
CA ASN A 181 -53.98 -47.17 6.38
C ASN A 181 -54.16 -45.67 6.11
N THR A 182 -53.42 -44.83 6.82
CA THR A 182 -52.94 -43.56 6.28
C THR A 182 -51.51 -43.34 6.74
N THR A 183 -50.54 -43.87 5.99
CA THR A 183 -49.15 -43.41 6.06
C THR A 183 -49.17 -41.92 5.72
N LYS A 184 -49.13 -41.06 6.73
CA LYS A 184 -49.17 -39.62 6.53
C LYS A 184 -47.77 -39.16 6.16
N ASN A 185 -47.42 -39.30 4.88
CA ASN A 185 -46.17 -38.77 4.35
C ASN A 185 -46.26 -37.24 4.38
N GLN A 186 -45.44 -36.59 5.20
CA GLN A 186 -45.37 -35.13 5.23
C GLN A 186 -44.21 -34.69 4.34
N ASN A 187 -44.53 -34.24 3.14
CA ASN A 187 -43.58 -33.65 2.22
C ASN A 187 -43.65 -32.13 2.36
N LYS A 188 -42.53 -31.50 2.72
CA LYS A 188 -42.39 -30.05 2.79
C LYS A 188 -41.35 -29.62 1.75
N PHE A 189 -41.76 -28.71 0.88
CA PHE A 189 -40.87 -28.04 -0.07
C PHE A 189 -40.88 -26.55 0.23
N THR A 190 -39.72 -26.01 0.61
CA THR A 190 -39.58 -24.62 1.06
C THR A 190 -38.53 -23.91 0.21
N ARG A 191 -38.90 -22.79 -0.40
CA ARG A 191 -37.92 -21.88 -1.00
C ARG A 191 -37.19 -21.14 0.11
N LEU A 192 -35.86 -21.27 0.15
CA LEU A 192 -35.03 -20.64 1.16
C LEU A 192 -34.71 -19.21 0.76
N ASP A 193 -34.02 -18.98 -0.34
CA ASP A 193 -33.68 -17.62 -0.75
C ASP A 193 -33.44 -17.46 -2.24
N THR A 194 -33.45 -16.21 -2.65
CA THR A 194 -33.14 -15.75 -3.99
C THR A 194 -32.44 -14.42 -3.87
N ASN A 195 -31.21 -14.34 -4.35
CA ASN A 195 -30.45 -13.12 -4.31
C ASN A 195 -29.56 -12.94 -5.54
N TRP A 196 -29.27 -11.69 -5.83
CA TRP A 196 -28.25 -11.26 -6.76
C TRP A 196 -27.26 -10.37 -6.02
N THR A 197 -25.98 -10.65 -6.21
CA THR A 197 -24.88 -9.93 -5.58
C THR A 197 -23.91 -9.44 -6.63
N TYR A 198 -23.39 -8.22 -6.45
CA TYR A 198 -22.38 -7.66 -7.35
C TYR A 198 -21.34 -6.88 -6.56
N GLU A 199 -20.09 -7.31 -6.69
CA GLU A 199 -18.95 -6.71 -6.01
C GLU A 199 -18.15 -5.84 -6.97
N ASN A 200 -17.94 -4.58 -6.59
CA ASN A 200 -17.09 -3.65 -7.31
C ASN A 200 -15.76 -3.49 -6.56
N VAL A 201 -14.70 -4.10 -7.09
CA VAL A 201 -13.37 -4.09 -6.49
C VAL A 201 -12.80 -2.67 -6.43
N ASP A 202 -13.03 -1.83 -7.45
CA ASP A 202 -12.47 -0.47 -7.53
C ASP A 202 -13.08 0.48 -6.51
N LYS A 203 -14.39 0.42 -6.34
CA LYS A 203 -15.13 1.25 -5.39
C LYS A 203 -15.19 0.61 -4.00
N MET A 204 -14.72 -0.63 -3.83
CA MET A 204 -14.79 -1.40 -2.58
C MET A 204 -16.23 -1.45 -2.06
N THR A 205 -17.18 -1.68 -2.95
CA THR A 205 -18.62 -1.67 -2.65
C THR A 205 -19.30 -2.92 -3.14
N ASN A 206 -20.32 -3.37 -2.42
CA ASN A 206 -21.15 -4.51 -2.77
C ASN A 206 -22.61 -4.06 -2.94
N TRP A 207 -23.27 -4.64 -3.94
CA TRP A 207 -24.70 -4.60 -4.13
C TRP A 207 -25.31 -5.95 -3.76
N TRP A 208 -26.41 -5.92 -3.02
CA TRP A 208 -27.24 -7.08 -2.77
C TRP A 208 -28.68 -6.75 -3.13
N VAL A 209 -29.32 -7.60 -3.92
CA VAL A 209 -30.74 -7.50 -4.28
C VAL A 209 -31.39 -8.86 -4.07
N GLY A 210 -32.39 -8.95 -3.20
CA GLY A 210 -33.06 -10.21 -2.93
C GLY A 210 -33.50 -10.35 -1.48
N ASP A 211 -33.65 -11.58 -1.01
CA ASP A 211 -34.25 -11.88 0.29
C ASP A 211 -33.36 -12.63 1.28
N ASN A 212 -32.06 -12.70 1.00
CA ASN A 212 -31.02 -13.19 1.91
C ASN A 212 -30.07 -12.06 2.37
N SER A 213 -30.56 -10.83 2.46
CA SER A 213 -29.78 -9.71 3.00
C SER A 213 -29.89 -9.66 4.52
N ILE A 214 -28.77 -9.33 5.17
CA ILE A 214 -28.71 -9.05 6.61
C ILE A 214 -28.32 -7.58 6.76
N THR A 215 -29.09 -6.83 7.55
CA THR A 215 -28.75 -5.43 7.84
C THR A 215 -27.43 -5.34 8.59
N LYS A 216 -26.57 -4.36 8.26
CA LYS A 216 -25.30 -4.20 8.97
C LYS A 216 -25.56 -3.86 10.44
N VAL A 217 -24.82 -4.53 11.33
CA VAL A 217 -24.82 -4.19 12.76
C VAL A 217 -24.22 -2.80 12.93
N SER A 218 -24.87 -1.97 13.75
CA SER A 218 -24.37 -0.64 14.11
C SER A 218 -24.39 -0.45 15.63
N SER A 219 -23.75 0.60 16.13
CA SER A 219 -23.70 0.91 17.57
C SER A 219 -25.08 1.16 18.20
N TRP A 220 -26.10 1.37 17.38
CA TRP A 220 -27.46 1.74 17.78
C TRP A 220 -28.54 0.78 17.26
N SER A 221 -28.17 -0.28 16.51
CA SER A 221 -29.12 -1.22 15.92
C SER A 221 -28.56 -2.63 15.76
N ASN A 222 -29.38 -3.64 16.08
CA ASN A 222 -29.07 -5.03 15.82
C ASN A 222 -29.27 -5.39 14.34
N SER A 223 -28.66 -6.50 13.88
CA SER A 223 -28.93 -7.01 12.54
C SER A 223 -30.26 -7.76 12.47
N THR A 224 -30.92 -7.67 11.32
CA THR A 224 -32.11 -8.43 10.99
C THR A 224 -32.04 -8.88 9.53
N ARG A 225 -32.69 -10.00 9.22
CA ARG A 225 -32.83 -10.47 7.84
C ARG A 225 -33.95 -9.69 7.17
N PHE A 226 -33.72 -9.28 5.93
CA PHE A 226 -34.70 -8.53 5.16
C PHE A 226 -34.68 -8.91 3.69
N ALA A 227 -35.79 -8.59 3.02
CA ALA A 227 -35.93 -8.67 1.58
C ALA A 227 -35.94 -7.27 0.98
N GLY A 228 -35.02 -6.99 0.08
CA GLY A 228 -34.86 -5.67 -0.51
C GLY A 228 -33.52 -5.47 -1.20
N ILE A 229 -32.99 -4.25 -1.06
CA ILE A 229 -31.76 -3.81 -1.70
C ILE A 229 -30.81 -3.31 -0.63
N GLN A 230 -29.54 -3.69 -0.74
CA GLN A 230 -28.43 -3.21 0.07
C GLN A 230 -27.33 -2.68 -0.86
N TYR A 231 -26.82 -1.50 -0.56
CA TYR A 231 -25.59 -0.97 -1.13
C TYR A 231 -24.65 -0.58 -0.01
N ALA A 232 -23.53 -1.29 0.11
CA ALA A 232 -22.65 -1.15 1.26
C ALA A 232 -21.17 -1.18 0.86
N THR A 233 -20.34 -0.55 1.68
CA THR A 233 -18.88 -0.71 1.57
C THR A 233 -18.49 -2.14 1.95
N ASN A 234 -17.67 -2.78 1.11
CA ASN A 234 -17.04 -4.07 1.36
C ASN A 234 -15.54 -3.98 1.06
N PHE A 235 -14.71 -3.87 2.10
CA PHE A 235 -13.25 -3.81 1.95
C PHE A 235 -12.62 -5.19 1.69
N VAL A 236 -13.34 -6.28 1.99
CA VAL A 236 -12.83 -7.66 1.86
C VAL A 236 -12.56 -8.01 0.40
N VAL A 237 -13.25 -7.36 -0.54
CA VAL A 237 -13.00 -7.51 -2.00
C VAL A 237 -11.58 -7.11 -2.40
N ARG A 238 -10.86 -6.37 -1.55
CA ARG A 238 -9.43 -6.06 -1.68
C ARG A 238 -8.68 -6.62 -0.48
N PRO A 239 -8.27 -7.90 -0.49
CA PRO A 239 -7.57 -8.50 0.65
C PRO A 239 -6.23 -7.82 0.98
N ASN A 240 -5.63 -7.14 0.00
CA ASN A 240 -4.37 -6.40 0.16
C ASN A 240 -4.57 -4.95 0.66
N LEU A 241 -5.80 -4.55 0.98
CA LEU A 241 -6.10 -3.21 1.46
C LEU A 241 -5.98 -3.14 2.99
N VAL A 242 -5.04 -2.34 3.47
CA VAL A 242 -5.03 -1.93 4.88
C VAL A 242 -6.04 -0.79 5.06
N THR A 243 -7.11 -1.06 5.83
CA THR A 243 -8.24 -0.13 6.00
C THR A 243 -8.04 0.87 7.12
N TYR A 244 -7.13 0.60 8.05
CA TYR A 244 -6.84 1.44 9.21
C TYR A 244 -5.59 2.30 8.99
N PRO A 245 -5.47 3.46 9.67
CA PRO A 245 -4.28 4.29 9.54
C PRO A 245 -3.07 3.56 10.12
N LEU A 246 -2.03 3.41 9.29
CA LEU A 246 -0.72 2.96 9.75
C LEU A 246 0.06 4.13 10.32
N LEU A 247 1.14 3.82 11.03
CA LEU A 247 2.01 4.84 11.61
C LEU A 247 3.07 5.26 10.62
N ASP A 248 3.39 6.55 10.67
CA ASP A 248 4.52 7.12 9.96
C ASP A 248 5.51 7.70 10.97
N PHE A 249 6.79 7.65 10.64
CA PHE A 249 7.88 8.24 11.41
C PHE A 249 8.69 9.18 10.52
N ARG A 250 9.01 10.37 11.02
CA ARG A 250 9.88 11.33 10.31
C ARG A 250 11.09 11.62 11.18
N GLY A 251 12.26 11.58 10.57
CA GLY A 251 13.53 11.85 11.23
C GLY A 251 14.48 12.63 10.33
N LYS A 252 15.59 13.04 10.92
CA LYS A 252 16.71 13.68 10.22
C LYS A 252 17.99 13.00 10.64
N SER A 253 18.89 12.78 9.69
CA SER A 253 20.18 12.16 9.91
C SER A 253 21.30 13.05 9.42
N GLU A 254 22.21 13.43 10.32
CA GLU A 254 23.40 14.22 9.96
C GLU A 254 24.52 13.37 9.36
N LEU A 255 24.47 12.05 9.52
CA LEU A 255 25.40 11.09 8.95
C LEU A 255 24.62 9.90 8.39
N PRO A 256 25.17 9.11 7.46
CA PRO A 256 24.56 7.85 7.08
C PRO A 256 24.28 7.00 8.32
N SER A 257 23.08 6.43 8.38
CA SER A 257 22.59 5.74 9.57
C SER A 257 21.75 4.52 9.22
N SER A 258 21.85 3.48 10.04
CA SER A 258 20.88 2.38 10.03
C SER A 258 19.70 2.73 10.94
N ILE A 259 18.51 2.34 10.51
CA ILE A 259 17.26 2.54 11.24
C ILE A 259 16.65 1.17 11.50
N GLU A 260 16.32 0.91 12.76
CA GLU A 260 15.61 -0.29 13.19
C GLU A 260 14.36 0.11 13.97
N ILE A 261 13.22 -0.44 13.56
CA ILE A 261 11.93 -0.18 14.19
C ILE A 261 11.47 -1.43 14.93
N PHE A 262 11.07 -1.23 16.18
CA PHE A 262 10.51 -2.26 17.03
C PHE A 262 9.09 -1.88 17.44
N SER A 263 8.20 -2.87 17.48
CA SER A 263 6.88 -2.77 18.12
C SER A 263 6.83 -3.76 19.28
N ASN A 264 6.58 -3.28 20.49
CA ASN A 264 6.56 -4.10 21.70
C ASN A 264 7.81 -5.01 21.84
N SER A 265 8.99 -4.43 21.58
CA SER A 265 10.31 -5.11 21.62
C SER A 265 10.57 -6.15 20.53
N ILE A 266 9.70 -6.26 19.52
CA ILE A 266 9.91 -7.15 18.36
C ILE A 266 10.34 -6.29 17.16
N PRO A 267 11.45 -6.60 16.48
CA PRO A 267 11.86 -5.88 15.27
C PRO A 267 10.85 -6.13 14.16
N ILE A 268 10.36 -5.06 13.55
CA ILE A 268 9.33 -5.11 12.49
C ILE A 268 9.80 -4.51 11.16
N TYR A 269 10.82 -3.64 11.17
CA TYR A 269 11.34 -3.01 9.96
C TYR A 269 12.78 -2.55 10.16
N ASN A 270 13.56 -2.56 9.08
CA ASN A 270 14.88 -1.93 9.05
C ASN A 270 15.09 -1.19 7.71
N ALA A 271 15.91 -0.16 7.75
CA ALA A 271 16.32 0.61 6.58
C ALA A 271 17.71 1.21 6.80
N LYS A 272 18.35 1.63 5.72
CA LYS A 272 19.54 2.48 5.76
C LYS A 272 19.18 3.82 5.15
N ALA A 273 19.39 4.90 5.89
CA ALA A 273 19.20 6.25 5.41
C ALA A 273 20.56 6.89 5.15
N HIS A 274 20.66 7.59 4.02
CA HIS A 274 21.78 8.49 3.76
C HIS A 274 21.60 9.78 4.59
N MET A 275 22.58 10.67 4.51
CA MET A 275 22.49 11.99 5.12
C MET A 275 21.26 12.75 4.61
N GLY A 276 20.54 13.43 5.51
CA GLY A 276 19.34 14.22 5.17
C GLY A 276 18.10 13.86 5.97
N ASP A 277 16.97 14.44 5.57
CA ASP A 277 15.66 14.12 6.11
C ASP A 277 15.17 12.77 5.56
N PHE A 278 14.47 12.01 6.39
CA PHE A 278 13.84 10.76 5.98
C PHE A 278 12.47 10.55 6.61
N ASP A 279 11.59 9.88 5.88
CA ASP A 279 10.31 9.42 6.37
C ASP A 279 10.12 7.92 6.14
N ILE A 280 9.57 7.25 7.15
CA ILE A 280 9.20 5.84 7.10
C ILE A 280 7.69 5.80 7.23
N THR A 281 7.03 5.33 6.17
CA THR A 281 5.59 5.28 6.05
C THR A 281 5.06 3.86 6.21
N ASN A 282 3.77 3.74 6.52
CA ASN A 282 3.05 2.46 6.56
C ASN A 282 3.63 1.43 7.54
N ILE A 283 4.12 1.86 8.70
CA ILE A 283 4.76 0.96 9.67
C ILE A 283 3.73 -0.07 10.20
N PRO A 284 3.95 -1.39 10.00
CA PRO A 284 2.99 -2.42 10.35
C PRO A 284 3.03 -2.70 11.87
N VAL A 285 2.11 -2.10 12.60
CA VAL A 285 1.98 -2.30 14.05
C VAL A 285 0.89 -3.29 14.42
N ILE A 286 1.01 -3.88 15.62
CA ILE A 286 -0.01 -4.76 16.18
C ILE A 286 -1.22 -3.90 16.59
N THR A 287 -2.42 -4.38 16.32
CA THR A 287 -3.65 -3.70 16.75
C THR A 287 -3.75 -3.58 18.26
N GLY A 288 -4.25 -2.46 18.76
CA GLY A 288 -4.35 -2.11 20.17
C GLY A 288 -3.40 -0.98 20.55
N ARG A 289 -3.19 -0.82 21.85
CA ARG A 289 -2.20 0.11 22.42
C ARG A 289 -0.84 -0.56 22.43
N GLY A 290 0.19 0.16 22.01
CA GLY A 290 1.58 -0.30 22.10
C GLY A 290 2.56 0.86 22.06
N ASP A 291 3.85 0.53 22.12
CA ASP A 291 4.93 1.48 21.96
C ASP A 291 5.77 1.10 20.73
N LEU A 292 6.02 2.10 19.89
CA LEU A 292 6.94 2.03 18.76
C LEU A 292 8.31 2.54 19.21
N ILE A 293 9.34 1.73 19.08
CA ILE A 293 10.71 2.12 19.41
C ILE A 293 11.49 2.21 18.12
N VAL A 294 11.94 3.40 17.76
CA VAL A 294 12.80 3.64 16.61
C VAL A 294 14.22 3.83 17.11
N LYS A 295 15.13 2.98 16.65
CA LYS A 295 16.57 3.09 16.91
C LYS A 295 17.26 3.53 15.64
N THR A 296 18.04 4.60 15.74
CA THR A 296 18.90 5.08 14.65
C THR A 296 20.34 4.99 15.12
N GLN A 297 21.18 4.31 14.34
CA GLN A 297 22.60 4.18 14.62
C GLN A 297 23.39 4.78 13.48
N ASP A 298 24.23 5.77 13.78
CA ASP A 298 25.10 6.39 12.79
C ASP A 298 26.36 5.56 12.52
N ILE A 299 27.09 5.93 11.46
CA ILE A 299 28.39 5.32 11.12
C ILE A 299 29.45 5.45 12.24
N THR A 300 29.28 6.36 13.21
CA THR A 300 30.18 6.50 14.36
C THR A 300 29.86 5.52 15.50
N GLY A 301 28.73 4.82 15.40
CA GLY A 301 28.22 3.90 16.41
C GLY A 301 27.37 4.56 17.50
N LYS A 302 27.05 5.85 17.37
CA LYS A 302 26.13 6.53 18.29
C LYS A 302 24.70 6.10 17.99
N VAL A 303 24.02 5.61 19.03
CA VAL A 303 22.64 5.14 18.94
C VAL A 303 21.70 6.17 19.55
N GLN A 304 20.67 6.53 18.80
CA GLN A 304 19.55 7.34 19.27
C GLN A 304 18.30 6.46 19.33
N THR A 305 17.52 6.57 20.40
CA THR A 305 16.30 5.79 20.59
C THR A 305 15.13 6.73 20.88
N ILE A 306 14.08 6.61 20.08
CA ILE A 306 12.84 7.37 20.22
C ILE A 306 11.72 6.37 20.48
N THR A 307 10.96 6.60 21.55
CA THR A 307 9.78 5.79 21.89
C THR A 307 8.52 6.61 21.69
N MET A 308 7.61 6.10 20.88
CA MET A 308 6.33 6.74 20.55
C MET A 308 5.17 5.81 20.93
N PRO A 309 4.25 6.24 21.82
CA PRO A 309 3.05 5.46 22.08
C PRO A 309 2.12 5.51 20.87
N TYR A 310 1.47 4.40 20.56
CA TYR A 310 0.49 4.30 19.48
C TYR A 310 -0.79 3.59 19.91
N TYR A 311 -1.85 3.83 19.14
CA TYR A 311 -3.09 3.09 19.23
C TYR A 311 -3.61 2.78 17.82
N ALA A 312 -3.60 1.51 17.43
CA ALA A 312 -4.10 1.07 16.13
C ALA A 312 -5.40 0.28 16.32
N SER A 313 -6.48 0.67 15.63
CA SER A 313 -7.75 -0.07 15.70
C SER A 313 -8.28 -0.36 14.30
N PRO A 314 -8.66 -1.61 13.98
CA PRO A 314 -9.36 -1.94 12.74
C PRO A 314 -10.71 -1.23 12.56
N SER A 315 -11.29 -0.69 13.65
CA SER A 315 -12.50 0.11 13.58
C SER A 315 -12.27 1.55 13.11
N LEU A 316 -11.02 2.02 13.12
CA LEU A 316 -10.65 3.32 12.57
C LEU A 316 -10.33 3.15 11.09
N LEU A 317 -10.86 4.04 10.26
CA LEU A 317 -10.56 4.06 8.83
C LEU A 317 -9.41 5.01 8.56
N ARG A 318 -8.51 4.63 7.66
CA ARG A 318 -7.49 5.53 7.14
C ARG A 318 -8.17 6.70 6.39
N PRO A 319 -7.51 7.87 6.31
CA PRO A 319 -8.00 8.99 5.52
C PRO A 319 -8.35 8.58 4.07
N GLY A 320 -9.46 9.11 3.56
CA GLY A 320 -9.94 8.83 2.20
C GLY A 320 -10.83 7.59 2.06
N LEU A 321 -10.96 6.75 3.10
CA LEU A 321 -11.95 5.67 3.13
C LEU A 321 -13.22 6.10 3.85
N SER A 322 -14.35 5.55 3.43
CA SER A 322 -15.66 5.75 4.06
C SER A 322 -16.38 4.41 4.15
N HIS A 323 -16.91 4.10 5.33
CA HIS A 323 -17.67 2.87 5.56
C HIS A 323 -19.15 3.20 5.78
N PHE A 324 -20.00 2.74 4.89
CA PHE A 324 -21.43 2.99 4.93
C PHE A 324 -22.24 1.74 4.53
N SER A 325 -23.55 1.79 4.78
CA SER A 325 -24.54 0.85 4.29
C SER A 325 -25.87 1.57 4.09
N TYR A 326 -26.42 1.46 2.89
CA TYR A 326 -27.77 1.92 2.56
C TYR A 326 -28.64 0.69 2.30
N GLU A 327 -29.72 0.57 3.07
CA GLU A 327 -30.56 -0.62 3.11
C GLU A 327 -32.02 -0.20 3.04
N ALA A 328 -32.78 -0.85 2.14
CA ALA A 328 -34.20 -0.61 2.00
C ALA A 328 -34.92 -1.92 1.70
N GLY A 329 -35.97 -2.22 2.44
CA GLY A 329 -36.74 -3.45 2.26
C GLY A 329 -37.69 -3.75 3.40
N PHE A 330 -38.17 -4.99 3.41
CA PHE A 330 -39.11 -5.49 4.41
C PHE A 330 -38.43 -6.55 5.27
N GLN A 331 -38.67 -6.51 6.58
CA GLN A 331 -38.18 -7.56 7.47
C GLN A 331 -38.68 -8.91 6.99
N ARG A 332 -37.75 -9.85 6.87
CA ARG A 332 -38.08 -11.23 6.52
C ARG A 332 -38.41 -12.00 7.80
N GLN A 333 -39.63 -12.49 7.88
CA GLN A 333 -40.11 -13.33 8.98
C GLN A 333 -39.99 -14.81 8.58
N ASP A 334 -40.02 -15.70 9.57
CA ASP A 334 -40.09 -17.17 9.37
C ASP A 334 -38.94 -17.79 8.56
N PHE A 335 -37.71 -17.25 8.67
CA PHE A 335 -36.50 -17.82 8.06
C PHE A 335 -35.86 -18.96 8.89
N THR A 336 -36.49 -19.38 9.99
CA THR A 336 -36.02 -20.49 10.83
C THR A 336 -36.89 -21.71 10.58
N ILE A 337 -36.28 -22.89 10.44
CA ILE A 337 -36.96 -24.19 10.26
C ILE A 337 -37.51 -24.67 11.59
#